data_AF-A0A958F2B3-F1
#
_entry.id   AF-A0A958F2B3-F1
#
_cell.length_a   1.000
_cell.length_b   1.000
_cell.length_c   1.000
_cell.angle_alpha   90.00
_cell.angle_beta   90.00
_cell.angle_gamma   90.00
#
_symmetry.space_group_name_H-M   'P 1'
#
loop_
_entity.id
_entity.type
_entity.pdbx_description
1 polymer ?
#
loop_
_entity_poly.entity_id
_entity_poly.type
_entity_poly.pdbx_seq_one_letter_code
_entity_poly.pdbx_strand_id
1 'polypeptide(L)'
;MPYFIKTEALVLHATRWRESSKIIHLFTETHGCIGVVAKGALRPKSPFRGVLETLNHVEIVLSHREGRDLQTLTAATLLNAFQH
;
A
#
# COMPACT_ATOMS: atom_id res chain seq x y z
N MET A 1 -16.36 6.42 -11.05
CA MET A 1 -15.15 6.11 -11.85
C MET A 1 -13.95 6.09 -10.92
N PRO A 2 -12.87 5.34 -11.19
CA PRO A 2 -11.69 5.41 -10.34
C PRO A 2 -10.93 6.72 -10.56
N TYR A 3 -10.36 7.29 -9.49
CA TYR A 3 -9.40 8.39 -9.55
C TYR A 3 -8.11 8.00 -8.83
N PHE A 4 -7.02 8.70 -9.09
CA PHE A 4 -5.73 8.41 -8.46
C PHE A 4 -5.48 9.37 -7.30
N ILE A 5 -5.02 8.81 -6.18
CA ILE A 5 -4.59 9.57 -5.01
C ILE A 5 -3.10 9.33 -4.85
N LYS A 6 -2.35 10.42 -4.67
CA LYS A 6 -0.95 10.41 -4.25
C LYS A 6 -0.86 11.02 -2.85
N THR A 7 -0.30 10.31 -1.89
CA THR A 7 -0.23 10.74 -0.48
C THR A 7 0.86 9.98 0.26
N GLU A 8 1.36 10.54 1.36
CA GLU A 8 2.18 9.80 2.31
C GLU A 8 1.31 8.91 3.21
N ALA A 9 1.88 7.82 3.69
CA ALA A 9 1.20 6.87 4.56
C ALA A 9 2.16 6.05 5.42
N LEU A 10 1.68 5.65 6.60
CA LEU A 10 2.31 4.61 7.43
C LEU A 10 1.70 3.25 7.13
N VAL A 11 2.55 2.24 6.95
CA VAL A 11 2.11 0.85 6.83
C VAL A 11 1.73 0.32 8.21
N LEU A 12 0.44 0.11 8.46
CA LEU A 12 -0.02 -0.45 9.74
C LEU A 12 0.14 -1.96 9.76
N HIS A 13 -0.29 -2.63 8.69
CA HIS A 13 -0.28 -4.08 8.61
C HIS A 13 -0.19 -4.55 7.16
N ALA A 14 0.54 -5.64 6.92
CA ALA A 14 0.72 -6.24 5.62
C ALA A 14 0.48 -7.76 5.68
N THR A 15 -0.55 -8.26 5.02
CA THR A 15 -0.91 -9.69 5.02
C THR A 15 -0.78 -10.26 3.61
N ARG A 16 -0.18 -11.45 3.49
CA ARG A 16 -0.19 -12.21 2.22
C ARG A 16 -1.64 -12.47 1.79
N TRP A 17 -1.94 -12.20 0.52
CA TRP A 17 -3.26 -12.41 -0.06
C TRP A 17 -3.16 -12.97 -1.48
N ARG A 18 -3.82 -14.10 -1.74
CA ARG A 18 -3.63 -14.90 -2.95
C ARG A 18 -2.15 -15.29 -3.15
N GLU A 19 -1.84 -15.84 -4.32
CA GLU A 19 -0.53 -16.38 -4.64
C GLU A 19 0.57 -15.31 -4.66
N SER A 20 0.30 -14.15 -5.28
CA SER A 20 1.33 -13.15 -5.57
C SER A 20 1.09 -11.76 -4.97
N SER A 21 0.05 -11.56 -4.16
CA SER A 21 -0.37 -10.23 -3.71
C SER A 21 -0.34 -10.07 -2.19
N LYS A 22 -0.44 -8.84 -1.70
CA LYS A 22 -0.65 -8.52 -0.28
C LYS A 22 -1.88 -7.63 -0.12
N ILE A 23 -2.61 -7.77 0.98
CA ILE A 23 -3.51 -6.74 1.50
C ILE A 23 -2.69 -5.90 2.48
N ILE A 24 -2.76 -4.57 2.34
CA ILE A 24 -2.03 -3.63 3.19
C ILE A 24 -3.05 -2.67 3.81
N HIS A 25 -2.95 -2.45 5.11
CA HIS A 25 -3.65 -1.38 5.80
C HIS A 25 -2.70 -0.20 5.97
N LEU A 26 -3.11 0.96 5.47
CA LEU A 26 -2.32 2.19 5.43
C LEU A 26 -3.03 3.26 6.23
N PHE A 27 -2.29 3.99 7.08
CA PHE A 27 -2.76 5.26 7.62
C PHE A 27 -2.21 6.38 6.76
N THR A 28 -3.07 6.96 5.93
CA THR A 28 -2.72 7.99 4.95
C THR A 28 -2.91 9.38 5.55
N GLU A 29 -2.08 10.33 5.12
CA GLU A 29 -2.20 11.74 5.54
C GLU A 29 -3.54 12.36 5.11
N THR A 30 -4.02 12.06 3.89
CA THR A 30 -5.14 12.76 3.27
C THR A 30 -6.48 12.02 3.32
N HIS A 31 -6.48 10.70 3.56
CA HIS A 31 -7.69 9.86 3.48
C HIS A 31 -7.85 8.88 4.65
N GLY A 32 -7.12 9.09 5.76
CA GLY A 32 -7.19 8.25 6.95
C GLY A 32 -6.78 6.81 6.70
N CYS A 33 -7.41 5.86 7.40
CA CYS A 33 -7.14 4.43 7.29
C CYS A 33 -7.77 3.83 6.03
N ILE A 34 -6.95 3.29 5.12
CA ILE A 34 -7.41 2.63 3.89
C ILE A 34 -6.81 1.23 3.78
N GLY A 35 -7.64 0.26 3.39
CA GLY A 35 -7.19 -1.04 2.92
C GLY A 35 -6.89 -1.03 1.42
N VAL A 36 -5.72 -1.52 1.02
CA VAL A 36 -5.31 -1.62 -0.38
C VAL A 36 -4.84 -3.03 -0.74
N VAL A 37 -5.07 -3.43 -1.99
CA VAL A 37 -4.45 -4.62 -2.57
C VAL A 37 -3.21 -4.20 -3.35
N ALA A 38 -2.05 -4.71 -2.95
CA ALA A 38 -0.79 -4.60 -3.67
C ALA A 38 -0.60 -5.84 -4.55
N LYS A 39 -1.04 -5.73 -5.81
CA LYS A 39 -0.97 -6.85 -6.76
C LYS A 39 0.48 -7.16 -7.12
N GLY A 40 0.85 -8.43 -7.09
CA GLY A 40 2.22 -8.84 -7.44
C GLY A 40 3.27 -8.46 -6.39
N ALA A 41 2.88 -8.03 -5.18
CA ALA A 41 3.79 -7.66 -4.09
C ALA A 41 4.75 -8.77 -3.66
N LEU A 42 4.41 -10.03 -3.90
CA LEU A 42 5.23 -11.19 -3.50
C LEU A 42 6.15 -11.70 -4.62
N ARG A 43 6.09 -11.10 -5.82
CA ARG A 43 6.96 -11.50 -6.93
C ARG A 43 8.42 -11.14 -6.60
N PRO A 44 9.42 -11.95 -7.00
CA PRO A 44 10.83 -11.70 -6.67
C PRO A 44 11.35 -10.30 -7.07
N LYS A 45 10.88 -9.78 -8.20
CA LYS A 45 11.25 -8.45 -8.74
C LYS A 45 10.16 -7.39 -8.52
N SER A 46 9.31 -7.58 -7.52
CA SER A 46 8.22 -6.62 -7.25
C SER A 46 8.78 -5.27 -6.78
N PRO A 47 8.28 -4.13 -7.29
CA PRO A 47 8.64 -2.82 -6.77
C PRO A 47 8.18 -2.62 -5.31
N PHE A 48 7.26 -3.45 -4.82
CA PHE A 48 6.73 -3.39 -3.46
C PHE A 48 7.57 -4.16 -2.42
N ARG A 49 8.59 -4.91 -2.86
CA ARG A 49 9.41 -5.76 -1.98
C ARG A 49 10.22 -4.90 -1.00
N GLY A 50 10.05 -5.12 0.30
CA GLY A 50 10.72 -4.34 1.35
C GLY A 50 10.16 -2.92 1.57
N VAL A 51 9.33 -2.41 0.66
CA VAL A 51 8.69 -1.10 0.77
C VAL A 51 7.48 -1.17 1.71
N LEU A 52 6.63 -2.19 1.54
CA LEU A 52 5.35 -2.34 2.26
C LEU A 52 5.48 -3.20 3.53
N GLU A 53 6.55 -3.00 4.30
CA GLU A 53 6.72 -3.64 5.60
C GLU A 53 6.10 -2.79 6.72
N THR A 54 5.66 -3.43 7.79
CA THR A 54 4.97 -2.77 8.90
C THR A 54 5.82 -1.65 9.49
N LEU A 55 5.17 -0.52 9.78
CA LEU A 55 5.72 0.75 10.27
C LEU A 55 6.61 1.53 9.30
N ASN A 56 6.82 1.04 8.07
CA ASN A 56 7.47 1.86 7.06
C ASN A 56 6.63 3.10 6.75
N HIS A 57 7.33 4.22 6.58
CA HIS A 57 6.77 5.45 6.05
C HIS A 57 6.96 5.48 4.53
N VAL A 58 5.87 5.60 3.78
CA VAL A 58 5.86 5.44 2.33
C VAL A 58 5.07 6.54 1.63
N GLU A 59 5.52 6.96 0.45
CA GLU A 59 4.70 7.70 -0.50
C GLU A 59 3.98 6.69 -1.38
N ILE A 60 2.66 6.78 -1.48
CA ILE A 60 1.85 5.83 -2.25
C ILE A 60 1.12 6.53 -3.39
N VAL A 61 0.83 5.74 -4.43
CA VAL A 61 -0.22 6.06 -5.41
C VAL A 61 -1.23 4.92 -5.36
N LEU A 62 -2.51 5.26 -5.21
CA LEU A 62 -3.59 4.28 -5.24
C LEU A 62 -4.69 4.69 -6.20
N SER A 63 -5.33 3.69 -6.80
CA SER A 63 -6.57 3.86 -7.56
C SER A 63 -7.75 3.72 -6.59
N HIS A 64 -8.40 4.85 -6.33
CA HIS A 64 -9.55 4.96 -5.44
C HIS A 64 -10.86 4.84 -6.21
N ARG A 65 -11.80 4.06 -5.69
CA ARG A 65 -13.17 3.97 -6.15
C ARG A 65 -14.11 4.00 -4.95
N GLU A 66 -15.07 4.90 -5.00
CA GLU A 66 -16.14 4.99 -4.00
C GLU A 66 -16.91 3.66 -3.87
N GLY A 67 -17.34 3.36 -2.65
CA GLY A 67 -18.07 2.14 -2.33
C GLY A 67 -17.25 0.85 -2.36
N ARG A 68 -15.91 0.93 -2.34
CA ARG A 68 -15.03 -0.24 -2.19
C ARG A 68 -14.30 -0.24 -0.86
N ASP A 69 -14.33 -1.40 -0.20
CA ASP A 69 -13.56 -1.64 1.04
C ASP A 69 -12.06 -1.75 0.79
N LEU A 70 -11.68 -2.31 -0.37
CA LEU A 70 -10.29 -2.46 -0.80
C LEU A 70 -10.01 -1.68 -2.08
N GLN A 71 -9.11 -0.72 -1.97
CA GLN A 71 -8.57 0.02 -3.10
C GLN A 71 -7.41 -0.75 -3.74
N THR A 72 -6.89 -0.27 -4.88
CA THR A 72 -5.74 -0.91 -5.54
C THR A 72 -4.50 -0.02 -5.41
N LEU A 73 -3.43 -0.56 -4.83
CA LEU A 73 -2.15 0.13 -4.78
C LEU A 73 -1.47 0.03 -6.15
N THR A 74 -1.06 1.17 -6.70
CA THR A 74 -0.47 1.25 -8.04
C THR A 74 1.02 1.53 -7.99
N ALA A 75 1.47 2.31 -7.00
CA ALA A 75 2.89 2.57 -6.75
C ALA A 75 3.13 2.80 -5.26
N ALA A 76 4.35 2.53 -4.81
CA ALA A 76 4.81 2.88 -3.48
C ALA A 76 6.32 3.14 -3.51
N THR A 77 6.76 4.18 -2.82
CA THR A 77 8.16 4.55 -2.63
C THR A 77 8.44 4.59 -1.14
N LEU A 78 9.52 3.95 -0.70
CA LEU A 78 9.95 4.01 0.69
C LEU A 78 10.54 5.38 0.99
N LEU A 79 9.97 6.09 1.96
CA LEU A 79 10.50 7.36 2.45
C LEU A 79 11.43 7.09 3.64
N ASN A 80 10.94 6.36 4.64
CA ASN A 80 11.72 5.94 5.80
C ASN A 80 11.41 4.49 6.16
N ALA A 81 12.45 3.67 6.25
CA ALA A 81 12.34 2.35 6.84
C ALA A 81 12.16 2.47 8.35
N PHE A 82 11.31 1.62 8.93
CA PHE A 82 11.32 1.47 10.38
C PHE A 82 12.65 0.81 10.80
N GLN A 83 13.42 1.51 11.64
CA GLN A 83 14.68 1.01 12.20
C GLN A 83 14.46 0.64 13.65
N HIS A 84 14.94 -0.54 14.03
CA HIS A 84 14.90 -1.05 15.39
C HIS A 84 16.28 -1.58 15.77
#